data_AF-A0A4Y2AB06-F1
#
_entry.id   AF-A0A4Y2AB06-F1
#
_cell.length_a   1.000
_cell.length_b   1.000
_cell.length_c   1.000
_cell.angle_alpha   90.00
_cell.angle_beta   90.00
_cell.angle_gamma   90.00
#
_symmetry.space_group_name_H-M   'P 1'
#
loop_
_entity.id
_entity.type
_entity.pdbx_description
1 polymer ?
#
loop_
_entity_poly.entity_id
_entity_poly.type
_entity_poly.pdbx_seq_one_letter_code
_entity_poly.pdbx_strand_id
1 'polypeptide(L)'
;MTVESDAWELYTSWKKTPSTSNSIPRFYYKIPYEDGSLRQKLREEARAVFIERKNKELLDNEDLKELWMLLEQNLSPPFTNEDHMINYLDFKKVSNKSDEKFKSYFSARIFAKLLQNDKHGRISIRHFFNYVMRKVWLHQTRIGLSFYDLAGQGYLREVVSFNNFSINLLNKNVILSTT
;
A
#
# COMPACT_ATOMS: atom_id res chain seq x y z
N MET A 1 59.99 -7.95 -8.49
CA MET A 1 59.34 -9.28 -8.64
C MET A 1 58.33 -9.41 -7.51
N THR A 2 57.01 -9.59 -7.67
CA THR A 2 56.15 -9.83 -8.84
C THR A 2 54.66 -9.59 -8.49
N VAL A 3 54.32 -8.73 -7.52
CA VAL A 3 52.94 -8.67 -6.96
C VAL A 3 51.87 -8.19 -7.97
N GLU A 4 52.22 -7.30 -8.89
CA GLU A 4 51.30 -6.83 -9.95
C GLU A 4 51.06 -7.85 -11.06
N SER A 5 52.02 -8.76 -11.29
CA SER A 5 51.91 -9.82 -12.30
C SER A 5 50.86 -10.86 -11.87
N ASP A 6 50.89 -11.21 -10.59
CA ASP A 6 50.04 -12.26 -10.02
C ASP A 6 48.56 -11.85 -10.00
N ALA A 7 48.27 -10.56 -9.75
CA ALA A 7 46.91 -10.03 -9.76
C ALA A 7 46.29 -10.03 -11.18
N TRP A 8 47.10 -9.73 -12.20
CA TRP A 8 46.67 -9.73 -13.59
C TRP A 8 46.40 -11.16 -14.11
N GLU A 9 47.21 -12.13 -13.69
CA GLU A 9 47.02 -13.55 -13.99
C GLU A 9 45.77 -14.13 -13.30
N LEU A 10 45.50 -13.73 -12.06
CA LEU A 10 44.27 -14.08 -11.33
C LEU A 10 43.02 -13.51 -12.02
N TYR A 11 43.07 -12.23 -12.43
CA TYR A 11 41.96 -11.59 -13.14
C TYR A 11 41.66 -12.25 -14.49
N THR A 12 42.71 -12.57 -15.26
CA THR A 12 42.55 -13.18 -16.58
C THR A 12 42.13 -14.65 -16.51
N SER A 13 42.50 -15.39 -15.46
CA SER A 13 42.01 -16.76 -15.23
C SER A 13 40.54 -16.79 -14.79
N TRP A 14 40.11 -15.86 -13.92
CA TRP A 14 38.71 -15.73 -13.50
C TRP A 14 37.79 -15.39 -14.67
N LYS A 15 38.20 -14.49 -15.56
CA LYS A 15 37.41 -14.12 -16.74
C LYS A 15 37.25 -15.26 -17.77
N LYS A 16 38.21 -16.19 -17.80
CA LYS A 16 38.24 -17.31 -18.76
C LYS A 16 37.40 -18.51 -18.32
N THR A 17 36.81 -18.51 -17.11
CA THR A 17 35.81 -19.54 -16.78
C THR A 17 34.63 -19.36 -17.75
N PRO A 18 34.31 -20.37 -18.57
CA PRO A 18 33.18 -20.26 -19.49
C PRO A 18 31.96 -19.95 -18.64
N SER A 19 31.33 -18.80 -18.87
CA SER A 19 30.12 -18.45 -18.16
C SER A 19 29.13 -19.56 -18.43
N THR A 20 28.82 -20.36 -17.41
CA THR A 20 27.61 -21.15 -17.37
C THR A 20 26.44 -20.17 -17.26
N SER A 21 26.23 -19.35 -18.30
CA SER A 21 25.11 -18.42 -18.42
C SER A 21 23.86 -19.21 -18.79
N ASN A 22 23.56 -20.24 -17.99
CA ASN A 22 22.32 -20.99 -18.03
C ASN A 22 21.37 -20.55 -16.90
N SER A 23 21.59 -19.42 -16.24
CA SER A 23 21.00 -19.20 -14.90
C SER A 23 20.22 -17.91 -14.69
N ILE A 24 19.60 -17.32 -15.73
CA ILE A 24 18.55 -16.31 -15.51
C ILE A 24 17.27 -16.78 -16.22
N PRO A 25 16.31 -17.37 -15.48
CA PRO A 25 15.01 -17.69 -16.01
C PRO A 25 14.32 -16.44 -16.55
N ARG A 26 13.54 -16.61 -17.62
CA ARG A 26 12.72 -15.53 -18.15
C ARG A 26 11.66 -15.12 -17.12
N PHE A 27 11.83 -13.95 -16.51
CA PHE A 27 10.92 -13.41 -15.49
C PHE A 27 9.90 -12.40 -16.05
N TYR A 28 10.09 -11.95 -17.30
CA TYR A 28 9.19 -11.00 -17.95
C TYR A 28 8.55 -11.60 -19.21
N TYR A 29 7.22 -11.50 -19.28
CA TYR A 29 6.43 -11.85 -20.45
C TYR A 29 5.64 -10.62 -20.87
N LYS A 30 5.92 -10.10 -22.07
CA LYS A 30 5.16 -8.98 -22.62
C LYS A 30 3.70 -9.42 -22.78
N ILE A 31 2.80 -8.61 -22.24
CA ILE A 31 1.36 -8.84 -22.30
C ILE A 31 0.93 -8.60 -23.76
N PRO A 32 0.39 -9.61 -24.47
CA PRO A 32 -0.06 -9.44 -25.85
C PRO A 32 -1.17 -8.39 -25.95
N TYR A 33 -1.10 -7.58 -27.01
CA TYR A 33 -2.09 -6.55 -27.36
C TYR A 33 -3.34 -7.13 -28.02
N GLU A 34 -3.42 -8.44 -28.27
CA GLU A 34 -4.48 -9.01 -29.11
C GLU A 34 -5.88 -8.76 -28.56
N ASP A 35 -6.59 -7.86 -29.25
CA ASP A 35 -7.98 -7.53 -29.06
C ASP A 35 -8.87 -8.72 -29.46
N GLY A 36 -9.80 -9.08 -28.57
CA GLY A 36 -10.93 -9.96 -28.88
C GLY A 36 -10.69 -11.47 -28.69
N SER A 37 -9.51 -11.90 -28.26
CA SER A 37 -9.26 -13.33 -27.98
C SER A 37 -9.88 -13.78 -26.66
N LEU A 38 -10.30 -15.06 -26.55
CA LEU A 38 -10.77 -15.68 -25.30
C LEU A 38 -9.79 -15.48 -24.13
N ARG A 39 -8.48 -15.45 -24.41
CA ARG A 39 -7.43 -15.24 -23.41
C ARG A 39 -7.45 -13.83 -22.84
N GLN A 40 -7.89 -12.83 -23.58
CA GLN A 40 -8.07 -11.47 -23.07
C GLN A 40 -9.24 -11.44 -22.08
N LYS A 41 -10.41 -11.95 -22.45
CA LYS A 41 -11.59 -12.00 -21.57
C LYS A 41 -11.31 -12.74 -20.26
N LEU A 42 -10.59 -13.87 -20.33
CA LEU A 42 -10.17 -14.60 -19.13
C LEU A 42 -9.28 -13.75 -18.21
N ARG A 43 -8.36 -12.96 -18.78
CA ARG A 43 -7.51 -12.04 -18.00
C ARG A 43 -8.32 -10.90 -17.39
N GLU A 44 -9.27 -10.34 -18.14
CA GLU A 44 -10.17 -9.30 -17.66
C GLU A 44 -10.99 -9.78 -16.47
N GLU A 45 -11.60 -10.97 -16.57
CA GLU A 45 -12.36 -11.60 -15.47
C GLU A 45 -11.47 -11.91 -14.25
N ALA A 46 -10.31 -12.53 -14.47
CA ALA A 46 -9.38 -12.81 -13.37
C ALA A 46 -8.93 -11.52 -12.66
N ARG A 47 -8.74 -10.42 -13.40
CA ARG A 47 -8.41 -9.11 -12.84
C ARG A 47 -9.58 -8.50 -12.10
N ALA A 48 -10.79 -8.56 -12.65
CA ALA A 48 -11.99 -8.03 -11.99
C ALA A 48 -12.20 -8.69 -10.62
N VAL A 49 -12.12 -10.02 -10.55
CA VAL A 49 -12.22 -10.78 -9.29
C VAL A 49 -11.08 -10.42 -8.32
N PHE A 50 -9.86 -10.25 -8.81
CA PHE A 50 -8.72 -9.84 -7.97
C PHE A 50 -8.91 -8.43 -7.39
N ILE A 51 -9.34 -7.47 -8.21
CA ILE A 51 -9.62 -6.09 -7.82
C ILE A 51 -10.77 -6.06 -6.80
N GLU A 52 -11.82 -6.84 -7.02
CA GLU A 52 -12.96 -6.95 -6.10
C GLU A 52 -12.53 -7.49 -4.73
N ARG A 53 -11.71 -8.56 -4.70
CA ARG A 53 -11.13 -9.09 -3.46
C ARG A 53 -10.32 -8.02 -2.72
N LYS A 54 -9.47 -7.29 -3.45
CA LYS A 54 -8.67 -6.20 -2.86
C LYS A 54 -9.52 -5.05 -2.36
N ASN A 55 -10.64 -4.76 -3.00
CA ASN A 55 -11.58 -3.73 -2.56
C ASN A 55 -12.27 -4.13 -1.25
N LYS A 56 -12.67 -5.41 -1.11
CA LYS A 56 -13.28 -5.94 0.14
C LYS A 56 -12.33 -5.99 1.33
N GLU A 57 -11.03 -6.07 1.09
CA GLU A 57 -10.00 -5.99 2.13
C GLU A 57 -9.79 -4.55 2.66
N LEU A 58 -10.23 -3.53 1.93
CA LEU A 58 -10.09 -2.14 2.37
C LEU A 58 -11.10 -1.79 3.45
N LEU A 59 -10.69 -0.84 4.30
CA LEU A 59 -11.59 -0.26 5.29
C LEU A 59 -12.61 0.62 4.58
N ASP A 60 -13.89 0.40 4.88
CA ASP A 60 -14.97 1.26 4.45
C ASP A 60 -15.23 2.40 5.46
N ASN A 61 -16.27 3.19 5.22
CA ASN A 61 -16.59 4.34 6.08
C ASN A 61 -17.07 3.92 7.47
N GLU A 62 -17.74 2.77 7.60
CA GLU A 62 -18.20 2.26 8.89
C GLU A 62 -17.02 1.69 9.68
N ASP A 63 -16.12 0.94 9.02
CA ASP A 63 -14.85 0.48 9.59
C ASP A 63 -14.03 1.66 10.15
N LEU A 64 -14.00 2.80 9.42
CA LEU A 64 -13.29 4.00 9.85
C LEU A 64 -13.96 4.68 11.06
N LYS A 65 -15.28 4.77 11.10
CA LYS A 65 -16.01 5.29 12.28
C LYS A 65 -15.78 4.41 13.50
N GLU A 66 -15.83 3.09 13.33
CA GLU A 66 -15.57 2.14 14.39
C GLU A 66 -14.15 2.31 14.94
N LEU A 67 -13.15 2.44 14.07
CA LEU A 67 -11.77 2.70 14.46
C LEU A 67 -11.65 3.99 15.30
N TRP A 68 -12.30 5.06 14.88
CA TRP A 68 -12.29 6.32 15.63
C TRP A 68 -12.88 6.14 17.04
N MET A 69 -14.06 5.51 17.13
CA MET A 69 -14.74 5.25 18.40
C MET A 69 -13.89 4.37 19.33
N LEU A 70 -13.26 3.31 18.80
CA LEU A 70 -12.37 2.44 19.58
C LEU A 70 -11.15 3.18 20.10
N LEU A 71 -10.58 4.10 19.33
CA LEU A 71 -9.44 4.90 19.78
C LEU A 71 -9.84 5.86 20.91
N GLU A 72 -10.98 6.54 20.79
CA GLU A 72 -11.50 7.44 21.84
C GLU A 72 -11.82 6.72 23.16
N GLN A 73 -12.24 5.47 23.10
CA GLN A 73 -12.51 4.67 24.30
C GLN A 73 -11.24 4.19 25.04
N ASN A 74 -10.07 4.24 24.41
CA ASN A 74 -8.82 3.70 24.96
C ASN A 74 -7.73 4.78 25.05
N LEU A 75 -8.13 6.01 25.39
CA LEU A 75 -7.22 7.13 25.65
C LEU A 75 -6.30 6.86 26.84
N SER A 76 -5.07 7.34 26.75
CA SER A 76 -4.07 7.18 27.82
C SER A 76 -3.86 8.50 28.59
N PRO A 77 -3.91 8.46 29.94
CA PRO A 77 -3.60 9.62 30.78
C PRO A 77 -2.19 10.19 30.55
N PRO A 78 -1.91 11.46 30.92
CA PRO A 78 -2.85 12.49 31.35
C PRO A 78 -3.76 12.97 30.21
N PHE A 79 -5.04 13.17 30.53
CA PHE A 79 -6.02 13.76 29.63
C PHE A 79 -5.82 15.27 29.62
N THR A 80 -5.08 15.77 28.65
CA THR A 80 -4.97 17.20 28.36
C THR A 80 -6.15 17.62 27.49
N ASN A 81 -6.74 18.79 27.76
CA ASN A 81 -7.95 19.26 27.08
C ASN A 81 -7.81 19.40 25.54
N GLU A 82 -6.58 19.45 25.03
CA GLU A 82 -6.33 19.72 23.62
C GLU A 82 -5.98 18.45 22.81
N ASP A 83 -5.51 17.39 23.46
CA ASP A 83 -4.92 16.25 22.75
C ASP A 83 -5.41 14.90 23.26
N HIS A 84 -6.12 14.19 22.39
CA HIS A 84 -6.44 12.77 22.51
C HIS A 84 -5.20 11.93 22.20
N MET A 85 -4.59 11.38 23.24
CA MET A 85 -3.32 10.64 23.16
C MET A 85 -3.49 9.17 23.55
N ILE A 86 -2.68 8.30 22.97
CA ILE A 86 -2.65 6.87 23.25
C ILE A 86 -1.21 6.35 23.39
N ASN A 87 -0.95 5.58 24.44
CA ASN A 87 0.33 4.90 24.66
C ASN A 87 0.37 3.58 23.87
N TYR A 88 1.53 2.93 23.83
CA TYR A 88 1.68 1.69 23.06
C TYR A 88 0.87 0.51 23.60
N LEU A 89 0.67 0.42 24.92
CA LEU A 89 -0.10 -0.67 25.53
C LEU A 89 -1.58 -0.57 25.14
N ASP A 90 -2.16 0.61 25.23
CA ASP A 90 -3.55 0.88 24.86
C ASP A 90 -3.73 0.79 23.35
N PHE A 91 -2.75 1.24 22.55
CA PHE A 91 -2.70 1.01 21.11
C PHE A 91 -2.79 -0.49 20.75
N LYS A 92 -2.07 -1.34 21.49
CA LYS A 92 -2.14 -2.79 21.31
C LYS A 92 -3.49 -3.37 21.78
N LYS A 93 -4.09 -2.82 22.85
CA LYS A 93 -5.45 -3.21 23.27
C LYS A 93 -6.47 -2.92 22.18
N VAL A 94 -6.42 -1.75 21.55
CA VAL A 94 -7.29 -1.40 20.41
C VAL A 94 -7.08 -2.39 19.27
N SER A 95 -5.83 -2.69 18.91
CA SER A 95 -5.52 -3.69 17.88
C SER A 95 -6.07 -5.10 18.16
N ASN A 96 -6.15 -5.49 19.43
CA ASN A 96 -6.68 -6.80 19.82
C ASN A 96 -8.20 -6.85 19.84
N LYS A 97 -8.86 -5.69 20.05
CA LYS A 97 -10.32 -5.54 19.99
C LYS A 97 -10.83 -5.41 18.56
N SER A 98 -10.01 -4.88 17.66
CA SER A 98 -10.36 -4.67 16.27
C SER A 98 -10.26 -5.94 15.43
N ASP A 99 -11.05 -6.00 14.36
CA ASP A 99 -11.01 -7.07 13.36
C ASP A 99 -9.67 -7.21 12.63
N GLU A 100 -9.50 -8.35 11.96
CA GLU A 100 -8.29 -8.71 11.21
C GLU A 100 -7.89 -7.68 10.14
N LYS A 101 -8.88 -7.00 9.55
CA LYS A 101 -8.67 -5.91 8.57
C LYS A 101 -7.78 -4.78 9.13
N PHE A 102 -7.92 -4.46 10.41
CA PHE A 102 -7.22 -3.35 11.05
C PHE A 102 -5.79 -3.69 11.44
N LYS A 103 -5.47 -4.99 11.65
CA LYS A 103 -4.15 -5.43 12.16
C LYS A 103 -2.97 -4.90 11.35
N SER A 104 -3.11 -4.74 10.04
CA SER A 104 -2.05 -4.22 9.16
C SER A 104 -1.66 -2.75 9.44
N TYR A 105 -2.51 -2.00 10.15
CA TYR A 105 -2.30 -0.62 10.55
C TYR A 105 -1.71 -0.51 11.98
N PHE A 106 -1.93 -1.52 12.82
CA PHE A 106 -1.45 -1.58 14.19
C PHE A 106 -0.08 -2.26 14.32
N SER A 107 0.94 -1.72 13.66
CA SER A 107 2.32 -2.20 13.80
C SER A 107 3.16 -1.31 14.71
N ALA A 108 4.11 -1.91 15.44
CA ALA A 108 5.09 -1.18 16.23
C ALA A 108 5.86 -0.15 15.39
N ARG A 109 6.13 -0.47 14.12
CA ARG A 109 6.78 0.44 13.17
C ARG A 109 5.94 1.69 12.87
N ILE A 110 4.62 1.54 12.77
CA ILE A 110 3.71 2.67 12.55
C ILE A 110 3.64 3.52 13.82
N PHE A 111 3.51 2.89 14.98
CA PHE A 111 3.53 3.59 16.27
C PHE A 111 4.82 4.42 16.43
N ALA A 112 5.99 3.81 16.22
CA ALA A 112 7.28 4.50 16.33
C ALA A 112 7.45 5.65 15.31
N LYS A 113 6.85 5.54 14.11
CA LYS A 113 6.86 6.62 13.11
C LYS A 113 6.00 7.81 13.50
N LEU A 114 4.92 7.56 14.25
CA LEU A 114 3.99 8.57 14.72
C LEU A 114 4.36 9.10 16.11
N LEU A 115 5.31 8.45 16.78
CA LEU A 115 5.87 8.88 18.03
C LEU A 115 6.58 10.22 17.83
N GLN A 116 6.04 11.25 18.48
CA GLN A 116 6.65 12.56 18.54
C GLN A 116 7.46 12.68 19.84
N ASN A 117 8.06 13.85 20.10
CA ASN A 117 8.78 14.13 21.34
C ASN A 117 7.84 14.30 22.56
N ASP A 118 6.90 13.38 22.75
CA ASP A 118 6.04 13.32 23.94
C ASP A 118 6.82 12.70 25.10
N LYS A 119 6.79 13.37 26.26
CA LYS A 119 7.49 12.94 27.48
C LYS A 119 6.97 11.59 28.02
N HIS A 120 5.75 11.23 27.66
CA HIS A 120 5.09 10.00 28.11
C HIS A 120 5.08 8.90 27.04
N GLY A 121 5.73 9.12 25.89
CA GLY A 121 5.82 8.12 24.82
C GLY A 121 4.47 7.78 24.17
N ARG A 122 3.57 8.76 24.06
CA ARG A 122 2.24 8.59 23.46
C ARG A 122 2.20 9.18 22.04
N ILE A 123 1.22 8.73 21.27
CA ILE A 123 0.91 9.29 19.95
C ILE A 123 -0.48 9.94 19.97
N SER A 124 -0.65 10.97 19.15
CA SER A 124 -1.96 11.57 18.94
C SER A 124 -2.84 10.65 18.09
N ILE A 125 -4.04 10.34 18.61
CA ILE A 125 -5.03 9.50 17.92
C ILE A 125 -5.44 10.12 16.59
N ARG A 126 -5.60 11.45 16.53
CA ARG A 126 -5.92 12.17 15.30
C ARG A 126 -4.85 11.95 14.22
N HIS A 127 -3.58 11.98 14.60
CA HIS A 127 -2.48 11.71 13.67
C HIS A 127 -2.47 10.27 13.18
N PHE A 128 -2.73 9.31 14.06
CA PHE A 128 -2.86 7.90 13.67
C PHE A 128 -4.05 7.67 12.74
N PHE A 129 -5.21 8.24 13.07
CA PHE A 129 -6.41 8.13 12.23
C PHE A 129 -6.18 8.71 10.84
N ASN A 130 -5.58 9.90 10.76
CA ASN A 130 -5.21 10.53 9.49
C ASN A 130 -4.22 9.67 8.67
N TYR A 131 -3.27 8.99 9.34
CA TYR A 131 -2.38 8.05 8.68
C TYR A 131 -3.15 6.88 8.06
N VAL A 132 -4.11 6.28 8.79
CA VAL A 132 -4.96 5.20 8.28
C VAL A 132 -5.79 5.69 7.09
N MET A 133 -6.48 6.82 7.24
CA MET A 133 -7.27 7.46 6.18
C MET A 133 -6.45 7.65 4.91
N ARG A 134 -5.25 8.23 5.03
CA ARG A 134 -4.38 8.47 3.87
C ARG A 134 -3.94 7.17 3.20
N LYS A 135 -3.67 6.13 3.97
CA LYS A 135 -3.27 4.82 3.44
C LYS A 135 -4.44 4.12 2.73
N VAL A 136 -5.65 4.17 3.31
CA VAL A 136 -6.87 3.67 2.66
C VAL A 136 -7.13 4.43 1.36
N TRP A 137 -7.06 5.76 1.39
CA TRP A 137 -7.24 6.60 0.20
C TRP A 137 -6.27 6.23 -0.92
N LEU A 138 -4.98 6.09 -0.63
CA LEU A 138 -3.98 5.67 -1.63
C LEU A 138 -4.29 4.30 -2.24
N HIS A 139 -4.74 3.34 -1.43
CA HIS A 139 -5.14 2.04 -1.94
C HIS A 139 -6.40 2.12 -2.80
N GLN A 140 -7.42 2.88 -2.38
CA GLN A 140 -8.63 3.12 -3.17
C GLN A 140 -8.29 3.78 -4.51
N THR A 141 -7.41 4.80 -4.52
CA THR A 141 -6.93 5.43 -5.76
C THR A 141 -6.24 4.40 -6.66
N ARG A 142 -5.36 3.56 -6.11
CA ARG A 142 -4.67 2.53 -6.88
C ARG A 142 -5.62 1.50 -7.47
N ILE A 143 -6.60 1.03 -6.69
CA ILE A 143 -7.64 0.10 -7.16
C ILE A 143 -8.48 0.76 -8.25
N GLY A 144 -8.89 2.02 -8.04
CA GLY A 144 -9.62 2.81 -9.01
C GLY A 144 -8.88 2.92 -10.33
N LEU A 145 -7.61 3.33 -10.32
CA LEU A 145 -6.77 3.38 -11.53
C LEU A 145 -6.63 1.99 -12.20
N SER A 146 -6.50 0.94 -11.40
CA SER A 146 -6.37 -0.45 -11.91
C SER A 146 -7.63 -0.92 -12.63
N PHE A 147 -8.81 -0.45 -12.21
CA PHE A 147 -10.08 -0.73 -12.85
C PHE A 147 -10.18 -0.12 -14.26
N TYR A 148 -9.56 1.05 -14.47
CA TYR A 148 -9.60 1.76 -15.75
C TYR A 148 -8.49 1.35 -16.74
N ASP A 149 -7.53 0.53 -16.31
CA ASP A 149 -6.52 -0.09 -17.19
C ASP A 149 -7.11 -1.31 -17.89
N LEU A 150 -7.85 -1.08 -18.98
CA LEU A 150 -8.54 -2.11 -19.77
C LEU A 150 -7.58 -3.18 -20.32
N ALA A 151 -6.40 -2.77 -20.81
CA ALA A 151 -5.44 -3.68 -21.43
C ALA A 151 -4.50 -4.38 -20.43
N GLY A 152 -4.48 -3.94 -19.17
CA GLY A 152 -3.58 -4.48 -18.14
C GLY A 152 -2.11 -4.18 -18.41
N GLN A 153 -1.84 -3.15 -19.20
CA GLN A 153 -0.48 -2.81 -19.67
C GLN A 153 0.25 -1.91 -18.67
N GLY A 154 -0.40 -1.50 -17.57
CA GLY A 154 0.17 -0.67 -16.53
C GLY A 154 0.18 0.83 -16.85
N TYR A 155 -0.56 1.25 -17.87
CA TYR A 155 -0.74 2.67 -18.22
C TYR A 155 -2.18 2.97 -18.64
N LEU A 156 -2.63 4.19 -18.38
CA LEU A 156 -3.94 4.69 -18.80
C LEU A 156 -3.81 5.46 -20.12
N ARG A 157 -4.78 5.29 -21.02
CA ARG A 157 -4.90 6.09 -22.25
C ARG A 157 -5.92 7.20 -22.06
N GLU A 158 -5.61 8.37 -22.62
CA GLU A 158 -6.33 9.63 -22.43
C GLU A 158 -7.78 9.59 -22.96
N VAL A 159 -8.02 8.79 -24.01
CA VAL A 159 -9.22 8.91 -24.85
C VAL A 159 -10.53 8.50 -24.18
N VAL A 160 -10.51 7.75 -23.06
CA VAL A 160 -11.72 7.36 -22.30
C VAL A 160 -11.44 7.15 -20.80
N SER A 161 -10.31 6.53 -20.44
CA SER A 161 -10.06 6.05 -19.07
C SER A 161 -9.69 7.15 -18.07
N PHE A 162 -8.85 8.12 -18.46
CA PHE A 162 -8.34 9.15 -17.55
C PHE A 162 -9.39 10.22 -17.21
N ASN A 163 -10.17 10.67 -18.20
CA ASN A 163 -11.23 11.66 -18.00
C ASN A 163 -12.34 11.10 -17.11
N ASN A 164 -12.75 9.84 -17.33
CA ASN A 164 -13.73 9.17 -16.48
C ASN A 164 -13.25 8.98 -15.03
N PHE A 165 -11.97 8.63 -14.84
CA PHE A 165 -11.37 8.56 -13.50
C PHE A 165 -11.38 9.93 -12.81
N SER A 166 -10.95 10.98 -13.50
CA SER A 166 -10.87 12.34 -12.96
C SER A 166 -12.24 12.87 -12.55
N ILE A 167 -13.26 12.68 -13.39
CA ILE A 167 -14.65 13.05 -13.08
C ILE A 167 -15.18 12.30 -11.85
N ASN A 168 -14.92 10.98 -11.75
CA ASN A 168 -15.35 10.20 -10.59
C ASN A 168 -14.67 10.66 -9.29
N LEU A 169 -13.38 10.98 -9.35
CA LEU A 169 -12.61 11.48 -8.21
C LEU A 169 -13.13 12.84 -7.71
N LEU A 170 -13.43 13.76 -8.63
CA LEU A 170 -14.01 15.06 -8.31
C LEU A 170 -15.39 14.90 -7.65
N ASN A 171 -16.25 14.03 -8.18
CA ASN A 171 -17.57 13.79 -7.61
C ASN A 171 -17.52 13.16 -6.21
N LYS A 172 -16.55 12.27 -5.93
CA LYS A 172 -16.35 11.69 -4.60
C LYS A 172 -15.82 12.71 -3.56
N ASN A 173 -14.98 13.65 -3.99
CA ASN A 173 -14.42 14.66 -3.09
C ASN A 173 -15.41 15.80 -2.75
N VAL A 174 -16.36 16.10 -3.63
CA VAL A 174 -17.45 17.07 -3.34
C VAL A 174 -18.37 16.57 -2.21
N ILE A 175 -18.51 15.24 -2.04
CA ILE A 175 -19.32 14.64 -0.96
C ILE A 175 -18.57 14.65 0.39
N LEU A 176 -17.24 14.75 0.39
CA LEU A 176 -16.41 14.79 1.60
C LEU A 176 -16.15 16.22 2.11
N SER A 177 -16.57 17.26 1.38
CA SER A 177 -16.44 18.67 1.79
C SER A 177 -17.74 19.31 2.29
N THR A 178 -18.84 18.56 2.35
CA THR A 178 -20.16 19.04 2.78
C THR A 178 -20.69 18.39 4.08
N THR A 179 -19.81 17.76 4.85
CA THR A 179 -20.06 17.34 6.25
C THR A 179 -18.89 17.76 7.14
#